data_AF-A0A849TDA4-F1
#
_entry.id   AF-A0A849TDA4-F1
#
_cell.length_a   1.000
_cell.length_b   1.000
_cell.length_c   1.000
_cell.angle_alpha   90.00
_cell.angle_beta   90.00
_cell.angle_gamma   90.00
#
_symmetry.space_group_name_H-M   'P 1'
#
loop_
_entity.id
_entity.type
_entity.pdbx_description
1 polymer ?
#
loop_
_entity_poly.entity_id
_entity_poly.type
_entity_poly.pdbx_seq_one_letter_code
_entity_poly.pdbx_strand_id
1 'polypeptide(L)'
;MKQILHTLGLIALFIAQLAWASEDIAMSAKQAQALSISTAALPAKQSGEVSGLPAQVVIPPNQMFVISTPLPAMVEQVLVGVGDSVKKGQPIARLQSPAFIEAQRGLSQASVQSQ
;
A
#
# COMPACT_ATOMS: atom_id res chain seq x y z
N MET A 1 -52.58 53.57 38.02
CA MET A 1 -51.11 53.47 38.03
C MET A 1 -50.56 52.09 38.45
N LYS A 2 -51.32 51.22 39.16
CA LYS A 2 -50.83 49.89 39.58
C LYS A 2 -50.73 48.82 38.47
N GLN A 3 -51.48 48.95 37.37
CA GLN A 3 -51.52 47.94 36.29
C GLN A 3 -50.33 48.02 35.32
N ILE A 4 -49.77 49.21 35.10
CA ILE A 4 -48.61 49.44 34.21
C ILE A 4 -47.30 48.94 34.85
N LEU A 5 -47.26 48.87 36.19
CA LEU A 5 -46.12 48.32 36.91
C LEU A 5 -46.09 46.78 36.89
N HIS A 6 -47.27 46.14 36.84
CA HIS A 6 -47.36 44.68 36.74
C HIS A 6 -47.06 44.14 35.34
N THR A 7 -47.50 44.83 34.28
CA THR A 7 -47.21 44.41 32.90
C THR A 7 -45.72 44.51 32.56
N LEU A 8 -45.01 45.50 33.10
CA LEU A 8 -43.56 45.63 32.92
C LEU A 8 -42.78 44.53 33.68
N GLY A 9 -43.26 44.12 34.86
CA GLY A 9 -42.69 43.00 35.61
C GLY A 9 -42.92 41.64 34.93
N LEU A 10 -44.06 41.46 34.27
CA LEU A 10 -44.39 40.22 33.55
C LEU A 10 -43.56 40.07 32.25
N ILE A 11 -43.25 41.18 31.57
CA ILE A 11 -42.40 41.18 30.38
C ILE A 11 -40.93 40.90 30.73
N ALA A 12 -40.43 41.40 31.87
CA ALA A 12 -39.06 41.13 32.31
C ALA A 12 -38.82 39.64 32.69
N LEU A 13 -39.85 38.95 33.20
CA LEU A 13 -39.75 37.53 33.55
C LEU A 13 -39.70 36.62 32.32
N PHE A 14 -40.27 37.05 31.18
CA PHE A 14 -40.29 36.28 29.93
C PHE A 14 -38.95 36.34 29.16
N ILE A 15 -38.19 37.42 29.32
CA ILE A 15 -36.89 37.61 28.65
C ILE A 15 -35.78 36.77 29.31
N ALA A 16 -35.93 36.41 30.59
CA ALA A 16 -34.98 35.57 31.32
C ALA A 16 -34.99 34.09 30.90
N GLN A 17 -35.96 33.63 30.09
CA GLN A 17 -36.08 32.24 29.66
C GLN A 17 -35.38 31.92 28.33
N LEU A 18 -34.80 32.91 27.64
CA LEU A 18 -34.20 32.70 26.31
C LEU A 18 -32.67 32.58 26.29
N ALA A 19 -32.02 32.45 27.46
CA ALA A 19 -30.56 32.37 27.55
C ALA A 19 -30.08 31.05 28.17
N TRP A 20 -30.27 29.94 27.46
CA TRP A 20 -29.44 28.75 27.63
C TRP A 20 -28.80 28.41 26.29
N ALA A 21 -27.78 29.19 25.95
CA ALA A 21 -26.87 28.88 24.87
C ALA A 21 -25.58 28.33 25.50
N SER A 22 -25.38 27.02 25.32
CA SER A 22 -24.17 26.25 25.61
C SER A 22 -23.77 26.11 27.08
N GLU A 23 -24.33 25.13 27.78
CA GLU A 23 -23.62 24.52 28.93
C GLU A 23 -24.11 23.09 29.16
N ASP A 24 -23.17 22.20 29.45
CA ASP A 24 -23.42 20.79 29.69
C ASP A 24 -24.55 20.59 30.71
N ILE A 25 -25.38 19.56 30.50
CA ILE A 25 -26.49 19.26 31.41
C ILE A 25 -25.92 18.73 32.72
N ALA A 26 -25.91 19.57 33.75
CA ALA A 26 -25.54 19.16 35.10
C ALA A 26 -26.57 18.16 35.64
N MET A 27 -26.20 16.89 35.71
CA MET A 27 -27.04 15.80 36.20
C MET A 27 -26.35 15.06 37.34
N SER A 28 -27.09 14.74 38.40
CA SER A 28 -26.55 13.98 39.52
C SER A 28 -26.37 12.49 39.18
N ALA A 29 -25.41 11.83 39.83
CA ALA A 29 -25.15 10.40 39.61
C ALA A 29 -26.39 9.53 39.87
N LYS A 30 -27.23 9.90 40.84
CA LYS A 30 -28.48 9.19 41.17
C LYS A 30 -29.52 9.31 40.05
N GLN A 31 -29.62 10.48 39.41
CA GLN A 31 -30.49 10.68 38.25
C GLN A 31 -29.97 9.90 37.04
N ALA A 32 -28.66 9.92 36.79
CA ALA A 32 -28.04 9.14 35.71
C ALA A 32 -28.30 7.63 35.87
N GLN A 33 -28.20 7.11 37.09
CA GLN A 33 -28.47 5.71 37.43
C GLN A 33 -29.96 5.35 37.31
N ALA A 34 -30.86 6.21 37.80
CA ALA A 34 -32.30 6.00 37.64
C ALA A 34 -32.74 6.00 36.17
N LEU A 35 -32.03 6.74 35.32
CA LEU A 35 -32.24 6.80 33.87
C LEU A 35 -31.42 5.75 33.10
N SER A 36 -30.65 4.89 33.79
CA SER A 36 -29.82 3.83 33.18
C SER A 36 -28.86 4.33 32.09
N ILE A 37 -28.27 5.51 32.29
CA ILE A 37 -27.32 6.08 31.33
C ILE A 37 -25.99 5.31 31.40
N SER A 38 -25.58 4.74 30.28
CA SER A 38 -24.30 4.05 30.12
C SER A 38 -23.40 4.83 29.17
N THR A 39 -22.15 5.05 29.56
CA THR A 39 -21.13 5.68 28.72
C THR A 39 -20.04 4.67 28.41
N ALA A 40 -19.44 4.79 27.22
CA ALA A 40 -18.26 4.04 26.83
C ALA A 40 -17.21 5.03 26.35
N ALA A 41 -15.94 4.78 26.69
CA ALA A 41 -14.85 5.58 26.17
C ALA A 41 -14.81 5.46 24.64
N LEU A 42 -14.65 6.59 23.95
CA LEU A 42 -14.53 6.58 22.49
C LEU A 42 -13.24 5.84 22.13
N PRO A 43 -13.30 4.73 21.36
CA PRO A 43 -12.08 4.08 20.91
C PRO A 43 -11.27 5.06 20.07
N ALA A 44 -9.95 5.11 20.28
CA ALA A 44 -9.07 5.90 19.43
C ALA A 44 -9.34 5.54 17.97
N LYS A 45 -9.50 6.55 17.11
CA LYS A 45 -9.87 6.43 15.70
C LYS A 45 -9.05 5.31 15.05
N GLN A 46 -9.60 4.11 14.97
CA GLN A 46 -8.97 3.03 14.24
C GLN A 46 -9.12 3.43 12.79
N SER A 47 -7.98 3.72 12.12
CA SER A 47 -7.91 3.92 10.69
C SER A 47 -8.86 2.92 10.03
N GLY A 48 -9.84 3.45 9.31
CA GLY A 48 -11.04 2.72 8.91
C GLY A 48 -10.72 1.29 8.48
N GLU A 49 -11.55 0.36 8.94
CA GLU A 49 -11.40 -1.07 8.67
C GLU A 49 -11.24 -1.31 7.17
N VAL A 50 -9.99 -1.38 6.71
CA VAL A 50 -9.69 -1.70 5.32
C VAL A 50 -9.82 -3.22 5.24
N SER A 51 -11.07 -3.67 5.10
CA SER A 51 -11.38 -5.07 4.85
C SER A 51 -10.57 -5.52 3.62
N GLY A 52 -9.80 -6.60 3.79
CA GLY A 52 -8.64 -6.96 2.97
C GLY A 52 -8.81 -6.69 1.48
N LEU A 53 -7.95 -5.81 0.93
CA LEU A 53 -7.90 -5.57 -0.51
C LEU A 53 -7.24 -6.77 -1.19
N PRO A 54 -7.80 -7.26 -2.31
CA PRO A 54 -7.11 -8.23 -3.14
C PRO A 54 -5.81 -7.62 -3.66
N ALA A 55 -4.73 -8.40 -3.62
CA ALA A 55 -3.45 -8.04 -4.19
C ALA A 55 -2.95 -9.18 -5.08
N GLN A 56 -2.17 -8.85 -6.10
CA GLN A 56 -1.56 -9.82 -6.99
C GLN A 56 -0.06 -9.91 -6.73
N VAL A 57 0.44 -11.13 -6.58
CA VAL A 57 1.87 -11.40 -6.60
C VAL A 57 2.32 -11.47 -8.05
N VAL A 58 3.15 -10.51 -8.46
CA VAL A 58 3.76 -10.47 -9.79
C VAL A 58 5.27 -10.54 -9.64
N ILE A 59 5.93 -11.14 -10.64
CA ILE A 59 7.39 -11.13 -10.70
C ILE A 59 7.82 -9.72 -11.12
N PRO A 60 8.65 -9.02 -10.32
CA PRO A 60 9.12 -7.70 -10.68
C PRO A 60 9.86 -7.72 -12.02
N PRO A 61 9.71 -6.70 -12.88
CA PRO A 61 10.32 -6.70 -14.22
C PRO A 61 11.85 -6.74 -14.19
N ASN A 62 12.48 -6.27 -13.09
CA ASN A 62 13.93 -6.36 -12.89
C ASN A 62 14.43 -7.77 -12.52
N GLN A 63 13.53 -8.74 -12.35
CA GLN A 63 13.84 -10.15 -12.06
C GLN A 63 13.52 -11.08 -13.24
N MET A 64 13.07 -10.52 -14.38
CA MET A 64 12.87 -11.26 -15.61
C MET A 64 14.06 -11.04 -16.55
N PHE A 65 14.69 -12.14 -16.95
CA PHE A 65 15.84 -12.12 -17.87
C PHE A 65 15.58 -13.05 -19.04
N VAL A 66 15.79 -12.54 -20.25
CA VAL A 66 15.78 -13.33 -21.49
C VAL A 66 17.21 -13.42 -21.99
N ILE A 67 17.70 -14.64 -22.13
CA ILE A 67 19.07 -14.90 -22.58
C ILE A 67 19.03 -15.41 -24.02
N SER A 68 19.82 -14.80 -24.89
CA SER A 68 20.03 -15.23 -26.26
C SER A 68 21.51 -15.57 -26.49
N THR A 69 21.76 -16.36 -27.52
CA THR A 69 23.11 -16.68 -27.95
C THR A 69 23.59 -15.62 -28.94
N PRO A 70 24.85 -15.13 -28.83
CA PRO A 70 25.35 -14.08 -29.70
C PRO A 70 25.59 -14.56 -31.14
N LEU A 71 25.81 -15.87 -31.32
CA LEU A 71 26.07 -16.50 -32.61
C LEU A 71 25.13 -17.70 -32.81
N PRO A 72 24.89 -18.10 -34.07
CA PRO A 72 24.22 -19.35 -34.38
C PRO A 72 24.98 -20.53 -33.76
N ALA A 73 24.27 -21.39 -33.03
CA ALA A 73 24.85 -22.52 -32.34
C ALA A 73 23.88 -23.71 -32.28
N MET A 74 24.43 -24.92 -32.24
CA MET A 74 23.70 -26.15 -31.97
C MET A 74 23.69 -26.43 -30.46
N VAL A 75 22.55 -26.88 -29.94
CA VAL A 75 22.42 -27.29 -28.53
C VAL A 75 23.01 -28.68 -28.35
N GLU A 76 24.08 -28.78 -27.58
CA GLU A 76 24.73 -30.06 -27.25
C GLU A 76 24.04 -30.70 -26.04
N GLN A 77 23.73 -29.91 -25.02
CA GLN A 77 23.10 -30.39 -23.79
C GLN A 77 22.26 -29.31 -23.12
N VAL A 78 21.10 -29.70 -22.60
CA VAL A 78 20.30 -28.87 -21.68
C VAL A 78 20.57 -29.35 -20.25
N LEU A 79 20.97 -28.43 -19.37
CA LEU A 79 21.38 -28.76 -17.99
C LEU A 79 20.30 -28.42 -16.96
N VAL A 80 19.35 -27.56 -17.31
CA VAL A 80 18.31 -27.06 -16.42
C VAL A 80 16.96 -27.15 -17.11
N GLY A 81 15.97 -27.70 -16.42
CA GLY A 81 14.60 -27.86 -16.91
C GLY A 81 13.73 -26.62 -16.68
N VAL A 82 12.51 -26.67 -17.23
CA VAL A 82 11.50 -25.63 -17.00
C VAL A 82 11.02 -25.71 -15.55
N GLY A 83 11.04 -24.58 -14.84
CA GLY A 83 10.61 -24.48 -13.44
C GLY A 83 11.71 -24.71 -12.40
N ASP A 84 12.90 -25.13 -12.84
CA ASP A 84 14.04 -25.29 -11.94
C ASP A 84 14.56 -23.94 -11.44
N SER A 85 14.99 -23.91 -10.17
CA SER A 85 15.63 -22.74 -9.60
C SER A 85 17.08 -22.63 -10.04
N VAL A 86 17.47 -21.47 -10.57
CA VAL A 86 18.83 -21.18 -11.02
C VAL A 86 19.49 -20.08 -10.20
N LYS A 87 20.82 -20.14 -10.07
CA LYS A 87 21.63 -19.09 -9.44
C LYS A 87 22.43 -18.33 -10.50
N LYS A 88 22.87 -17.11 -10.16
CA LYS A 88 23.74 -16.31 -11.03
C LYS A 88 25.02 -17.09 -11.36
N GLY A 89 25.31 -17.20 -12.66
CA GLY A 89 26.49 -17.91 -13.16
C GLY A 89 26.34 -19.42 -13.30
N GLN A 90 25.17 -19.98 -12.96
CA GLN A 90 24.90 -21.40 -13.17
C GLN A 90 24.77 -21.72 -14.67
N PRO A 91 25.47 -22.74 -15.19
CA PRO A 91 25.28 -23.18 -16.57
C PRO A 91 23.89 -23.78 -16.80
N ILE A 92 23.17 -23.28 -17.80
CA ILE A 92 21.81 -23.73 -18.16
C ILE A 92 21.77 -24.67 -19.38
N ALA A 93 22.73 -24.50 -20.29
CA ALA A 93 22.88 -25.31 -21.50
C ALA A 93 24.33 -25.26 -22.00
N ARG A 94 24.74 -26.27 -22.77
CA ARG A 94 25.98 -26.30 -23.54
C ARG A 94 25.66 -26.20 -25.02
N LEU A 95 26.42 -25.34 -25.71
CA LEU A 95 26.18 -24.96 -27.09
C LEU A 95 27.48 -25.07 -27.87
N GLN A 96 27.40 -25.52 -29.11
CA GLN A 96 28.53 -25.62 -30.04
C GLN A 96 28.27 -24.74 -31.26
N SER A 97 29.18 -23.81 -31.57
CA SER A 97 29.01 -22.84 -32.68
C SER A 97 30.17 -22.93 -33.68
N PRO A 98 29.91 -23.35 -34.93
CA PRO A 98 30.91 -23.26 -36.01
C PRO A 98 31.30 -21.81 -36.33
N ALA A 99 30.32 -20.90 -36.34
CA ALA A 99 30.53 -19.48 -36.62
C ALA A 99 31.50 -18.80 -35.62
N PHE A 100 31.56 -19.29 -34.37
CA PHE A 100 32.52 -18.80 -33.39
C PHE A 100 33.97 -19.10 -33.77
N ILE A 101 34.23 -20.29 -34.32
CA ILE A 101 35.58 -20.70 -34.76
C ILE A 101 36.03 -19.87 -35.97
N GLU A 102 35.11 -19.58 -36.89
CA GLU A 102 35.36 -18.69 -38.02
C GLU A 102 35.69 -17.27 -37.57
N ALA A 103 34.92 -16.73 -36.62
CA ALA A 103 35.17 -15.42 -36.04
C ALA A 103 36.53 -15.33 -35.34
N GLN A 104 36.92 -16.35 -34.58
CA GLN A 104 38.26 -16.42 -33.98
C GLN A 104 39.37 -16.46 -35.02
N ARG A 105 39.20 -17.25 -36.09
CA ARG A 105 40.18 -17.31 -37.17
C ARG A 105 40.37 -15.93 -37.82
N GLY A 106 39.27 -15.23 -38.11
CA GLY A 106 39.32 -13.88 -38.66
C GLY A 106 40.05 -12.89 -37.75
N LEU A 107 39.81 -12.98 -36.43
CA LEU A 107 40.53 -12.17 -35.43
C LEU A 107 42.05 -12.46 -35.46
N SER A 108 42.44 -13.74 -35.50
CA SER A 108 43.85 -14.12 -35.59
C SER A 108 44.51 -13.59 -36.87
N GLN A 109 43.84 -13.69 -38.02
CA GLN A 109 44.35 -13.16 -39.28
C GLN A 109 44.53 -11.64 -39.26
N ALA A 110 43.53 -10.90 -38.77
CA ALA A 110 43.61 -9.45 -38.65
C ALA A 110 44.75 -9.00 -37.73
N SER A 111 44.99 -9.72 -36.63
CA SER A 111 46.08 -9.42 -35.68
C SER A 111 47.49 -9.60 -36.26
N VAL A 112 47.62 -10.47 -37.27
CA VAL A 112 48.88 -10.67 -38.00
C VAL A 112 49.08 -9.56 -39.04
N GLN A 113 48.00 -9.08 -39.67
CA GLN A 113 48.06 -7.99 -40.65
C GLN A 113 48.27 -6.61 -40.04
N SER A 114 47.98 -6.42 -38.76
CA SER A 114 48.18 -5.17 -38.04
C SER A 114 49.58 -5.01 -37.42
N GLN A 115 50.44 -6.02 -37.54
CA GLN A 115 51.85 -5.99 -37.12
C GLN A 115 52.75 -5.68 -38.31
#